data_AF-A0A0C2FK19-F1
#
_entry.id   AF-A0A0C2FK19-F1
#
_cell.length_a   1.000
_cell.length_b   1.000
_cell.length_c   1.000
_cell.angle_alpha   90.00
_cell.angle_beta   90.00
_cell.angle_gamma   90.00
#
_symmetry.space_group_name_H-M   'P 1'
#
loop_
_entity.id
_entity.type
_entity.pdbx_description
1 polymer ?
#
loop_
_entity_poly.entity_id
_entity_poly.type
_entity_poly.pdbx_seq_one_letter_code
_entity_poly.pdbx_strand_id
1 'polypeptide(L)'
;MGRGLYGLDVFGDFLFFSDYTKGTVERMHKLSAKNRTTVVSGISHPKGIQRFPFQVVHPEKWPRKNENNPCENNQTCVQICVPTNTRQGYQCLCRDGMRYDEGACVNLVQSAMKTREIDYATFRNFIIALLITTALVMLFFHKNR
;
A
#
# COMPACT_ATOMS: atom_id res chain seq x y z
N MET A 1 -8.85 22.29 25.37
CA MET A 1 -7.95 21.11 25.31
C MET A 1 -8.20 20.39 24.00
N GLY A 2 -7.16 20.00 23.24
CA GLY A 2 -7.32 19.04 22.12
C GLY A 2 -6.87 19.47 20.71
N ARG A 3 -6.33 20.67 20.49
CA ARG A 3 -5.93 21.08 19.11
C ARG A 3 -4.52 20.66 18.69
N GLY A 4 -3.76 20.01 19.57
CA GLY A 4 -2.35 19.67 19.35
C GLY A 4 -1.98 18.24 19.70
N LEU A 5 -2.92 17.33 19.95
CA LEU A 5 -2.59 15.93 20.23
C LEU A 5 -2.18 15.22 18.93
N TYR A 6 -0.99 14.62 18.87
CA TYR A 6 -0.51 13.92 17.67
C TYR A 6 -0.17 12.45 17.89
N GLY A 7 0.62 12.15 18.93
CA GLY A 7 1.04 10.80 19.28
C GLY A 7 0.39 10.33 20.57
N LEU A 8 0.04 9.05 20.65
CA LEU A 8 -0.45 8.39 21.86
C LEU A 8 0.18 7.00 21.94
N ASP A 9 0.63 6.63 23.13
CA ASP A 9 1.10 5.28 23.41
C ASP A 9 0.83 4.90 24.89
N VAL A 10 0.77 3.61 25.19
CA VAL A 10 0.39 3.07 26.49
C VAL A 10 1.51 2.19 27.04
N PHE A 11 1.90 2.38 28.30
CA PHE A 11 2.83 1.47 28.95
C PHE A 11 2.56 1.39 30.46
N GLY A 12 2.48 0.17 30.99
CA GLY A 12 2.08 -0.08 32.37
C GLY A 12 0.71 0.52 32.70
N ASP A 13 0.66 1.37 33.73
CA ASP A 13 -0.56 2.06 34.16
C ASP A 13 -0.74 3.46 33.59
N PHE A 14 0.10 3.85 32.63
CA PHE A 14 0.14 5.20 32.13
C PHE A 14 -0.11 5.30 30.62
N LEU A 15 -0.83 6.35 30.25
CA LEU A 15 -0.96 6.86 28.89
C LEU A 15 0.09 7.95 28.68
N PHE A 16 0.77 7.90 27.56
CA PHE A 16 1.74 8.90 27.12
C PHE A 16 1.22 9.53 25.84
N PHE A 17 1.18 10.85 25.77
CA PHE A 17 0.72 11.55 24.58
C PHE A 17 1.55 12.79 24.29
N SER A 18 1.69 13.11 23.01
CA SER A 18 2.42 14.28 22.56
C SER A 18 1.49 15.44 22.25
N ASP A 19 1.81 16.62 22.79
CA ASP A 19 1.13 17.88 22.53
C ASP A 19 2.05 18.78 21.68
N TYR A 20 1.70 18.91 20.41
CA TYR A 20 2.39 19.73 19.42
C TYR A 20 2.31 21.22 19.69
N THR A 21 1.19 21.70 20.22
CA THR A 21 1.05 23.13 20.51
C THR A 21 2.00 23.54 21.62
N LYS A 22 2.28 22.62 22.55
CA LYS A 22 3.19 22.87 23.68
C LYS A 22 4.63 22.41 23.46
N GLY A 23 4.88 21.54 22.47
CA GLY A 23 6.19 20.92 22.32
C GLY A 23 6.51 19.96 23.47
N THR A 24 5.51 19.27 24.02
CA THR A 24 5.65 18.44 25.23
C THR A 24 5.16 17.01 25.01
N VAL A 25 5.74 16.07 25.74
CA VAL A 25 5.18 14.74 25.98
C VAL A 25 4.67 14.70 27.40
N GLU A 26 3.41 14.36 27.57
CA GLU A 26 2.76 14.27 28.87
C GLU A 26 2.33 12.83 29.16
N ARG A 27 2.22 12.51 30.43
CA ARG A 27 1.82 11.20 30.94
C ARG A 27 0.67 11.35 31.92
N MET A 28 -0.31 10.45 31.90
CA MET A 28 -1.39 10.38 32.88
C MET A 28 -1.78 8.93 33.18
N HIS A 29 -2.43 8.68 34.31
CA HIS A 29 -2.91 7.34 34.67
C HIS A 29 -4.04 6.89 33.73
N LYS A 30 -3.94 5.69 33.15
CA LYS A 30 -4.79 5.23 32.04
C LYS A 30 -6.28 5.09 32.40
N LEU A 31 -6.58 4.69 33.65
CA LEU A 31 -7.96 4.43 34.09
C LEU A 31 -8.59 5.61 34.82
N SER A 32 -7.80 6.35 35.60
CA SER A 32 -8.33 7.43 36.44
C SER A 32 -8.18 8.81 35.81
N ALA A 33 -7.40 8.93 34.72
CA ALA A 33 -6.99 10.19 34.12
C ALA A 33 -6.32 11.19 35.09
N LYS A 34 -5.92 10.72 36.28
CA LYS A 34 -5.20 11.52 37.29
C LYS A 34 -3.69 11.45 37.06
N ASN A 35 -2.94 12.21 37.86
CA ASN A 35 -1.47 12.27 37.81
C ASN A 35 -0.93 12.65 36.43
N ARG A 36 -1.51 13.71 35.85
CA ARG A 36 -1.02 14.29 34.60
C ARG A 36 0.27 15.04 34.85
N THR A 37 1.36 14.63 34.19
CA THR A 37 2.70 15.19 34.35
C THR A 37 3.40 15.32 33.01
N THR A 38 4.16 16.39 32.80
CA THR A 38 5.04 16.53 31.65
C THR A 38 6.27 15.65 31.84
N VAL A 39 6.54 14.75 30.90
CA VAL A 39 7.70 13.85 30.90
C VAL A 39 8.85 14.45 30.10
N VAL A 40 8.52 15.10 28.98
CA VAL A 40 9.50 15.77 28.12
C VAL A 40 8.93 17.12 27.68
N SER A 41 9.79 18.14 27.63
CA SER A 41 9.45 19.49 27.20
C SER A 41 10.49 20.05 26.23
N GLY A 42 10.12 21.09 25.48
CA GLY A 42 11.05 21.78 24.57
C GLY A 42 11.27 21.04 23.24
N ILE A 43 10.35 20.16 22.85
CA ILE A 43 10.41 19.45 21.58
C ILE A 43 9.87 20.39 20.49
N SER A 44 10.70 20.75 19.53
CA SER A 44 10.30 21.63 18.42
C SER A 44 9.29 20.97 17.47
N HIS A 45 9.35 19.64 17.32
CA HIS A 45 8.48 18.85 16.45
C HIS A 45 8.05 17.53 17.11
N PRO A 46 7.14 17.55 18.10
CA PRO A 46 6.73 16.35 18.84
C PRO A 46 5.81 15.40 18.04
N LYS A 47 5.70 15.57 16.71
CA LYS A 47 5.01 14.62 15.82
C LYS A 47 5.82 13.35 15.56
N GLY A 48 7.02 13.24 16.14
CA GLY A 48 8.10 12.48 15.52
C GLY A 48 8.53 13.19 14.23
N ILE A 49 9.71 12.85 13.70
CA ILE A 49 9.96 13.08 12.26
C ILE A 49 8.75 12.45 11.54
N GLN A 50 8.16 13.06 10.51
CA GLN A 50 6.95 12.57 9.82
C GLN A 50 6.95 11.06 9.42
N ARG A 51 8.10 10.38 9.53
CA ARG A 51 8.32 8.95 9.34
C ARG A 51 8.34 8.06 10.60
N PHE A 52 8.48 8.61 11.81
CA PHE A 52 8.60 7.82 13.04
C PHE A 52 7.40 8.03 13.95
N PRO A 53 6.64 6.97 14.29
CA PRO A 53 5.55 7.06 15.23
C PRO A 53 6.08 7.41 16.64
N PHE A 54 5.30 8.21 17.38
CA PHE A 54 5.52 8.39 18.81
C PHE A 54 5.27 7.05 19.52
N GLN A 55 6.30 6.49 20.13
CA GLN A 55 6.24 5.22 20.82
C GLN A 55 7.17 5.21 22.05
N VAL A 56 6.66 4.67 23.15
CA VAL A 56 7.40 4.28 24.34
C VAL A 56 8.09 2.97 24.02
N VAL A 57 9.41 2.99 23.97
CA VAL A 57 10.23 1.80 23.72
C VAL A 57 10.59 1.17 25.05
N HIS A 58 10.09 -0.05 25.29
CA HIS A 58 10.45 -0.86 26.47
C HIS A 58 10.51 -2.34 26.07
N PRO A 59 11.49 -3.13 26.55
CA PRO A 59 11.63 -4.55 26.19
C PRO A 59 10.36 -5.38 26.41
N GLU A 60 9.58 -5.07 27.44
CA GLU A 60 8.31 -5.77 27.74
C GLU A 60 7.16 -5.45 26.77
N LYS A 61 7.27 -4.36 25.99
CA LYS A 61 6.27 -4.05 24.95
C LYS A 61 6.51 -4.81 23.66
N TRP A 62 7.71 -5.36 23.49
CA TRP A 62 8.01 -6.20 22.34
C TRP A 62 7.55 -7.63 22.65
N PRO A 63 6.73 -8.25 21.77
CA PRO A 63 6.33 -9.65 21.95
C PRO A 63 7.59 -10.51 22.08
N ARG A 64 7.60 -11.41 23.06
CA ARG A 64 8.75 -12.31 23.24
C ARG A 64 8.86 -13.14 21.97
N LYS A 65 10.08 -13.32 21.47
CA LYS A 65 10.43 -13.99 20.21
C LYS A 65 9.89 -15.44 20.05
N ASN A 66 9.19 -15.96 21.05
CA ASN A 66 8.71 -17.34 21.17
C ASN A 66 7.16 -17.44 21.12
N GLU A 67 6.45 -16.39 20.72
CA GLU A 67 5.05 -16.54 20.33
C GLU A 67 5.01 -17.28 19.00
N ASN A 68 4.35 -18.44 18.96
CA ASN A 68 4.21 -19.30 17.78
C ASN A 68 3.73 -18.49 16.57
N ASN A 69 4.66 -17.92 15.81
CA ASN A 69 4.33 -17.11 14.66
C ASN A 69 3.95 -18.07 13.52
N PRO A 70 2.69 -18.09 13.08
CA PRO A 70 2.24 -19.02 12.04
C PRO A 70 2.94 -18.76 10.69
N CYS A 71 3.59 -17.60 10.53
CA CYS A 71 4.38 -17.22 9.36
C CYS A 71 5.89 -17.47 9.50
N GLU A 72 6.37 -18.09 10.59
CA GLU A 72 7.80 -18.32 10.80
C GLU A 72 8.39 -19.32 9.79
N ASN A 73 7.56 -20.22 9.26
CA ASN A 73 7.98 -21.14 8.22
C ASN A 73 8.01 -20.42 6.86
N ASN A 74 9.17 -20.40 6.20
CA ASN A 74 9.33 -19.78 4.87
C ASN A 74 8.57 -20.50 3.74
N GLN A 75 7.94 -21.65 4.02
CA GLN A 75 7.16 -22.42 3.06
C GLN A 75 5.65 -22.18 3.18
N THR A 76 5.21 -21.35 4.13
CA THR A 76 3.77 -21.17 4.41
C THR A 76 3.05 -20.37 3.33
N CYS A 77 3.74 -19.38 2.72
CA CYS A 77 3.21 -18.53 1.65
C CYS A 77 4.31 -18.22 0.63
N VAL A 78 3.92 -17.99 -0.63
CA VAL A 78 4.87 -17.69 -1.73
C VAL A 78 5.44 -16.28 -1.64
N GLN A 79 4.64 -15.29 -1.25
CA GLN A 79 5.05 -13.87 -1.22
C GLN A 79 4.91 -13.26 0.16
N ILE A 80 3.68 -13.05 0.63
CA ILE A 80 3.41 -12.35 1.89
C ILE A 80 2.59 -13.27 2.78
N CYS A 81 3.06 -13.50 4.00
CA CYS A 81 2.30 -14.18 5.05
C CYS A 81 1.86 -13.15 6.09
N VAL A 82 0.56 -13.09 6.36
CA VAL A 82 -0.02 -12.19 7.35
C VAL A 82 -0.70 -13.03 8.44
N PRO A 83 -0.34 -12.87 9.73
CA PRO A 83 -1.07 -13.49 10.83
C PRO A 83 -2.53 -13.03 10.83
N THR A 84 -3.47 -13.97 10.96
CA THR A 84 -4.91 -13.69 10.99
C THR A 84 -5.60 -14.54 12.06
N ASN A 85 -6.79 -14.12 12.49
CA ASN A 85 -7.60 -14.89 13.44
C ASN A 85 -8.37 -16.06 12.77
N THR A 86 -7.86 -16.60 11.66
CA THR A 86 -8.45 -17.76 10.98
C THR A 86 -8.04 -19.07 11.69
N ARG A 87 -8.68 -20.19 11.35
CA ARG A 87 -8.33 -21.51 11.92
C ARG A 87 -6.86 -21.91 11.68
N GLN A 88 -6.27 -21.44 10.58
CA GLN A 88 -4.87 -21.69 10.24
C GLN A 88 -3.91 -20.71 10.93
N GLY A 89 -4.41 -19.58 11.45
CA GLY A 89 -3.61 -18.55 12.11
C GLY A 89 -2.93 -17.56 11.15
N TYR A 90 -3.00 -17.79 9.83
CA TYR A 90 -2.38 -16.93 8.83
C TYR A 90 -3.18 -16.87 7.53
N GLN A 91 -2.88 -15.88 6.70
CA GLN A 91 -3.40 -15.73 5.34
C GLN A 91 -2.26 -15.35 4.40
N CYS A 92 -2.22 -15.98 3.23
CA CYS A 92 -1.28 -15.62 2.18
C CYS A 92 -1.84 -14.49 1.32
N LEU A 93 -1.03 -13.45 1.14
CA LEU A 93 -1.30 -12.33 0.24
C LEU A 93 -0.27 -12.29 -0.88
N CYS A 94 -0.68 -11.75 -2.01
CA CYS A 94 0.22 -11.45 -3.12
C CYS A 94 0.50 -9.95 -3.15
N ARG A 95 1.62 -9.57 -3.79
CA ARG A 95 1.95 -8.17 -4.08
C ARG A 95 0.85 -7.55 -4.94
N ASP A 96 0.79 -6.22 -4.90
CA ASP A 96 -0.13 -5.45 -5.73
C ASP A 96 -0.04 -5.86 -7.21
N GLY A 97 -1.20 -5.97 -7.86
CA GLY A 97 -1.29 -6.44 -9.23
C GLY A 97 -1.30 -7.97 -9.39
N MET A 98 -1.33 -8.74 -8.30
CA MET A 98 -1.46 -10.19 -8.33
C MET A 98 -2.64 -10.69 -7.47
N ARG A 99 -3.17 -11.87 -7.80
CA ARG A 99 -4.12 -12.62 -6.95
C ARG A 99 -3.54 -13.97 -6.57
N TYR A 100 -3.94 -14.46 -5.40
CA TYR A 100 -3.64 -15.83 -4.98
C TYR A 100 -4.56 -16.79 -5.73
N ASP A 101 -3.99 -17.82 -6.33
CA ASP A 101 -4.66 -18.85 -7.12
C ASP A 101 -3.99 -20.20 -6.85
N GLU A 102 -4.71 -21.12 -6.21
CA GLU A 102 -4.27 -22.50 -5.92
C GLU A 102 -2.79 -22.64 -5.45
N GLY A 103 -2.35 -21.81 -4.50
CA GLY A 103 -0.99 -21.90 -3.98
C GLY A 103 0.04 -21.01 -4.68
N ALA A 104 -0.32 -20.34 -5.77
CA ALA A 104 0.55 -19.43 -6.52
C ALA A 104 -0.01 -18.00 -6.57
N CYS A 105 0.88 -17.03 -6.79
CA CYS A 105 0.48 -15.65 -7.08
C CYS A 105 0.52 -15.43 -8.59
N VAL A 106 -0.64 -15.17 -9.19
CA VAL A 106 -0.79 -14.92 -10.62
C VAL A 106 -1.08 -13.44 -10.88
N ASN A 107 -0.51 -12.89 -11.95
CA ASN A 107 -0.75 -11.48 -12.31
C ASN A 107 -2.23 -11.26 -12.64
N LEU A 108 -2.80 -10.19 -12.09
CA LEU A 108 -4.13 -9.68 -12.47
C LEU A 108 -4.10 -9.13 -13.90
N VAL A 109 -2.91 -8.73 -14.38
CA VAL A 109 -2.69 -8.28 -15.76
C VAL A 109 -2.39 -9.48 -16.65
N GLN A 110 -3.45 -10.20 -17.04
CA GLN A 110 -3.40 -11.00 -18.26
C GLN A 110 -4.59 -10.75 -19.22
N SER A 111 -5.51 -9.82 -18.91
CA SER A 111 -6.74 -9.68 -19.72
C SER A 111 -7.26 -8.25 -19.98
N ALA A 112 -6.47 -7.18 -19.77
CA ALA A 112 -6.96 -5.82 -20.05
C ALA A 112 -5.96 -4.85 -20.67
N MET A 113 -4.83 -5.33 -21.19
CA MET A 113 -3.99 -4.52 -22.08
C MET A 113 -3.48 -5.38 -23.24
N LYS A 114 -4.43 -5.93 -24.02
CA LYS A 114 -4.12 -6.19 -25.42
C LYS A 114 -3.92 -4.81 -26.02
N THR A 115 -2.67 -4.36 -26.12
CA THR A 115 -2.31 -3.29 -27.04
C THR A 115 -2.99 -3.68 -28.34
N ARG A 116 -3.90 -2.85 -28.86
CA ARG A 116 -4.37 -3.03 -30.23
C ARG A 116 -3.13 -2.79 -31.09
N GLU A 117 -2.30 -3.81 -31.26
CA GLU A 117 -1.35 -3.86 -32.35
C GLU A 117 -2.20 -3.65 -33.59
N ILE A 118 -2.06 -2.46 -34.18
CA ILE A 118 -2.59 -2.21 -35.50
C ILE A 118 -1.82 -3.18 -36.38
N ASP A 119 -2.44 -4.32 -36.69
CA ASP A 119 -1.82 -5.38 -37.47
C ASP A 119 -1.31 -4.77 -38.78
N TYR A 120 -0.02 -4.96 -39.07
CA TYR A 120 0.63 -4.45 -40.28
C TYR A 120 -0.13 -4.85 -41.54
N ALA A 121 -0.80 -6.02 -41.52
CA ALA A 121 -1.69 -6.44 -42.59
C ALA A 121 -2.86 -5.47 -42.81
N THR A 122 -3.46 -4.92 -41.75
CA THR A 122 -4.57 -3.97 -41.83
C THR A 122 -4.12 -2.64 -42.42
N PHE A 123 -2.99 -2.12 -41.96
CA PHE A 123 -2.44 -0.86 -42.48
C PHE A 123 -2.02 -0.98 -43.96
N ARG A 124 -1.35 -2.09 -44.30
CA ARG A 124 -0.96 -2.40 -45.69
C ARG A 124 -2.20 -2.49 -46.59
N ASN A 125 -3.25 -3.19 -46.16
CA ASN A 125 -4.48 -3.34 -46.94
C ASN A 125 -5.19 -2.00 -47.15
N PHE A 126 -5.19 -1.12 -46.14
CA PHE A 126 -5.79 0.21 -46.26
C PHE A 126 -5.04 1.11 -47.26
N ILE A 127 -3.71 1.09 -47.23
CA ILE A 127 -2.89 1.83 -48.22
C ILE A 127 -3.11 1.29 -49.63
N ILE A 128 -3.15 -0.03 -49.81
CA ILE A 128 -3.42 -0.65 -51.12
C ILE A 128 -4.79 -0.19 -51.65
N ALA A 129 -5.83 -0.17 -50.81
CA ALA A 129 -7.16 0.29 -51.21
C ALA A 129 -7.18 1.77 -51.63
N LEU A 130 -6.46 2.65 -50.92
CA LEU A 130 -6.31 4.07 -51.29
C LEU A 130 -5.60 4.25 -52.63
N LEU A 131 -4.54 3.49 -52.89
CA LEU A 131 -3.82 3.56 -54.18
C LEU A 131 -4.68 3.06 -55.35
N ILE A 132 -5.44 1.98 -55.15
CA ILE A 132 -6.34 1.45 -56.19
C ILE A 132 -7.47 2.43 -56.49
N THR A 133 -8.11 2.99 -55.46
CA THR A 133 -9.23 3.93 -55.64
C THR A 133 -8.78 5.22 -56.32
N THR A 134 -7.64 5.78 -55.93
CA THR A 134 -7.08 6.97 -56.61
C THR A 134 -6.74 6.70 -58.06
N ALA A 135 -6.13 5.55 -58.38
CA ALA A 135 -5.84 5.16 -59.77
C ALA A 135 -7.12 5.00 -60.61
N LEU A 136 -8.15 4.34 -60.06
CA LEU A 136 -9.43 4.18 -60.74
C LEU A 136 -10.10 5.53 -61.00
N VAL A 137 -10.14 6.42 -60.00
CA VAL A 137 -10.71 7.76 -60.13
C VAL A 137 -9.99 8.55 -61.25
N MET A 138 -8.66 8.52 -61.27
CA MET A 138 -7.88 9.17 -62.33
C MET A 138 -8.15 8.58 -63.72
N LEU A 139 -8.31 7.26 -63.83
CA LEU A 139 -8.70 6.60 -65.08
C LEU A 139 -10.12 6.98 -65.54
N PHE A 140 -11.07 7.09 -64.61
CA PHE A 140 -12.42 7.57 -64.90
C PHE A 140 -12.39 9.01 -65.44
N PHE A 141 -11.65 9.91 -64.79
CA PHE A 141 -11.51 11.30 -65.27
C PHE A 141 -10.75 11.40 -66.60
N HIS A 142 -9.77 10.53 -66.86
CA HIS A 142 -9.08 10.49 -68.15
C HIS A 142 -9.97 9.91 -69.26
N LYS A 143 -10.87 8.98 -68.95
CA LYS A 143 -11.78 8.37 -69.93
C LYS A 143 -13.01 9.23 -70.24
N ASN A 144 -13.38 10.14 -69.34
CA ASN A 144 -14.52 11.05 -69.49
C ASN A 144 -14.14 12.46 -69.99
N ARG A 145 -12.88 12.65 -70.42
CA ARG A 145 -12.37 13.83 -71.11
C ARG A 145 -12.10 13.48 -72.57
#